data_AF-H0I470-F1
#
_entry.id   AF-H0I470-F1
#
_cell.length_a   1.000
_cell.length_b   1.000
_cell.length_c   1.000
_cell.angle_alpha   90.00
_cell.angle_beta   90.00
_cell.angle_gamma   90.00
#
_symmetry.space_group_name_H-M   'P 1'
#
loop_
_entity.id
_entity.type
_entity.pdbx_description
1 polymer ?
#
loop_
_entity_poly.entity_id
_entity_poly.type
_entity_poly.pdbx_seq_one_letter_code
_entity_poly.pdbx_strand_id
1 'polypeptide(L)'
;MTRPVSQLPDDIDALKAMIAAMAEQRLQLEVRNGELETRNDELEARNSDLAASNTHLEAVNKTAAQRIARLTEILKELRRARYGRRSERLSEDQFAFVFEEIQIGIAAAEAELAKAGGADKAKRAPRPRKGFAEHLERIDVVIEPETPQGCEGLDKVLIGEDVSERLDVIPAQFRVIVTRRPKYAYKGFDGVFQAPAPAHLIEGGIPTEALLAHIAVAKYADGLPLYRQGGG
;
A
#
# COMPACT_ATOMS: atom_id res chain seq x y z
N MET A 1 -58.54 8.11 -44.25
CA MET A 1 -58.82 8.49 -45.66
C MET A 1 -60.25 8.09 -45.98
N THR A 2 -61.11 9.08 -46.16
CA THR A 2 -62.52 8.94 -46.54
C THR A 2 -62.63 8.38 -47.95
N ARG A 3 -63.15 7.15 -48.10
CA ARG A 3 -63.59 6.66 -49.42
C ARG A 3 -64.84 7.46 -49.84
N PRO A 4 -64.89 8.03 -51.04
CA PRO A 4 -66.04 8.80 -51.47
C PRO A 4 -67.22 7.85 -51.70
N VAL A 5 -68.41 8.26 -51.25
CA VAL A 5 -69.71 7.54 -51.39
C VAL A 5 -70.15 7.45 -52.87
N SER A 6 -69.39 8.03 -53.80
CA SER A 6 -69.65 8.07 -55.25
C SER A 6 -69.33 6.77 -56.01
N GLN A 7 -69.24 5.63 -55.33
CA GLN A 7 -68.96 4.31 -55.93
C GLN A 7 -69.99 3.25 -55.55
N LEU A 8 -71.09 3.61 -54.88
CA LEU A 8 -72.14 2.65 -54.60
C LEU A 8 -73.03 2.47 -55.85
N PRO A 9 -73.29 1.23 -56.28
CA PRO A 9 -74.23 0.97 -57.37
C PRO A 9 -75.65 1.47 -57.05
N ASP A 10 -76.35 2.01 -58.04
CA ASP A 10 -77.75 2.47 -57.90
C ASP A 10 -78.78 1.34 -58.00
N ASP A 11 -78.35 0.12 -58.36
CA ASP A 11 -79.19 -1.07 -58.45
C ASP A 11 -79.22 -1.84 -57.13
N ILE A 12 -80.42 -2.20 -56.67
CA ILE A 12 -80.67 -2.91 -55.41
C ILE A 12 -79.94 -4.26 -55.40
N ASP A 13 -79.88 -4.95 -56.53
CA ASP A 13 -79.23 -6.27 -56.60
C ASP A 13 -77.71 -6.14 -56.58
N ALA A 14 -77.15 -5.08 -57.17
CA ALA A 14 -75.73 -4.75 -57.06
C ALA A 14 -75.32 -4.34 -55.63
N LEU A 15 -76.18 -3.62 -54.89
CA LEU A 15 -75.96 -3.30 -53.48
C LEU A 15 -75.99 -4.56 -52.59
N LYS A 16 -76.94 -5.47 -52.81
CA LYS A 16 -77.00 -6.75 -52.10
C LYS A 16 -75.75 -7.61 -52.35
N ALA A 17 -75.28 -7.65 -53.59
CA ALA A 17 -74.05 -8.37 -53.96
C ALA A 17 -72.81 -7.76 -53.27
N MET A 18 -72.70 -6.44 -53.20
CA MET A 18 -71.61 -5.76 -52.49
C MET A 18 -71.66 -6.03 -50.98
N ILE A 19 -72.84 -6.04 -50.37
CA ILE A 19 -73.01 -6.37 -48.93
C ILE A 19 -72.63 -7.84 -48.67
N ALA A 20 -73.03 -8.77 -49.54
CA ALA A 20 -72.62 -10.17 -49.45
C ALA A 20 -71.09 -10.32 -49.56
N ALA A 21 -70.46 -9.67 -50.55
CA ALA A 21 -69.02 -9.67 -50.72
C ALA A 21 -68.28 -9.03 -49.53
N MET A 22 -68.82 -7.96 -48.94
CA MET A 22 -68.27 -7.36 -47.71
C MET A 22 -68.41 -8.29 -46.50
N ALA A 23 -69.51 -9.03 -46.38
CA ALA A 23 -69.70 -10.02 -45.32
C ALA A 23 -68.72 -11.19 -45.46
N GLU A 24 -68.53 -11.70 -46.68
CA GLU A 24 -67.52 -12.72 -46.99
C GLU A 24 -66.10 -12.23 -46.69
N GLN A 25 -65.76 -11.00 -47.07
CA GLN A 25 -64.48 -10.38 -46.74
C GLN A 25 -64.27 -10.23 -45.22
N ARG A 26 -65.31 -9.87 -44.46
CA ARG A 26 -65.22 -9.79 -42.99
C ARG A 26 -64.93 -11.15 -42.38
N LEU A 27 -65.61 -12.20 -42.81
CA LEU A 27 -65.34 -13.57 -42.36
C LEU A 27 -63.92 -14.02 -42.70
N GLN A 28 -63.44 -13.71 -43.91
CA GLN A 28 -62.04 -13.98 -44.30
C GLN A 28 -61.03 -13.24 -43.42
N LEU A 29 -61.32 -11.99 -43.06
CA LEU A 29 -60.47 -11.21 -42.16
C LEU A 29 -60.49 -11.77 -40.74
N GLU A 30 -61.64 -12.22 -40.23
CA GLU A 30 -61.75 -12.86 -38.92
C GLU A 30 -60.92 -14.14 -38.85
N VAL A 31 -61.02 -15.00 -39.87
CA VAL A 31 -60.19 -16.22 -39.96
C VAL A 31 -58.71 -15.87 -40.02
N ARG A 32 -58.33 -14.93 -40.89
CA ARG A 32 -56.93 -14.49 -41.03
C ARG A 32 -56.38 -13.87 -39.74
N ASN A 33 -57.19 -13.11 -39.01
CA ASN A 33 -56.78 -12.53 -37.73
C ASN A 33 -56.55 -13.64 -36.69
N GLY A 34 -57.41 -14.65 -36.63
CA GLY A 34 -57.18 -15.83 -35.78
C GLY A 34 -55.89 -16.58 -36.13
N GLU A 35 -55.59 -16.75 -37.42
CA GLU A 35 -54.31 -17.34 -37.88
C GLU A 35 -53.09 -16.47 -37.52
N LEU A 36 -53.24 -15.15 -37.54
CA LEU A 36 -52.18 -14.23 -37.14
C LEU A 36 -51.95 -14.26 -35.63
N GLU A 37 -53.01 -14.37 -34.83
CA GLU A 37 -52.94 -14.51 -33.37
C GLU A 37 -52.19 -15.80 -32.99
N THR A 38 -52.58 -16.95 -33.53
CA THR A 38 -51.89 -18.22 -33.26
C THR A 38 -50.42 -18.17 -33.68
N ARG A 39 -50.12 -17.56 -34.83
CA ARG A 39 -48.75 -17.38 -35.29
C ARG A 39 -47.94 -16.44 -34.39
N ASN A 40 -48.55 -15.40 -33.83
CA ASN A 40 -47.89 -14.51 -32.88
C ASN A 40 -47.57 -15.26 -31.59
N ASP A 41 -48.51 -16.04 -31.06
CA ASP A 41 -48.30 -16.85 -29.87
C ASP A 41 -47.14 -17.86 -30.07
N GLU A 42 -47.06 -18.51 -31.23
CA GLU A 42 -45.94 -19.39 -31.58
C GLU A 42 -44.60 -18.64 -31.66
N LEU A 43 -44.59 -17.43 -32.21
CA LEU A 43 -43.38 -16.62 -32.30
C LEU A 43 -42.93 -16.14 -30.93
N GLU A 44 -43.86 -15.77 -30.05
CA GLU A 44 -43.57 -15.40 -28.67
C GLU A 44 -42.99 -16.58 -27.88
N ALA A 45 -43.56 -17.78 -28.03
CA ALA A 45 -43.03 -19.00 -27.44
C ALA A 45 -41.59 -19.27 -27.93
N ARG A 46 -41.34 -19.23 -29.24
CA ARG A 46 -39.99 -19.41 -29.81
C ARG A 46 -39.00 -18.35 -29.34
N ASN A 47 -39.43 -17.10 -29.24
CA ASN A 47 -38.58 -16.02 -28.74
C ASN A 47 -38.21 -16.23 -27.27
N SER A 48 -39.14 -16.74 -26.47
CA SER A 48 -38.89 -17.08 -25.06
C SER A 48 -37.87 -18.21 -24.92
N ASP A 49 -37.98 -19.25 -25.77
CA ASP A 49 -37.04 -20.38 -25.79
C ASP A 49 -35.64 -19.95 -26.24
N LEU A 50 -35.56 -19.10 -27.29
CA LEU A 50 -34.30 -18.53 -27.77
C LEU A 50 -33.65 -17.65 -26.70
N ALA A 51 -34.42 -16.84 -25.98
CA ALA A 51 -33.91 -16.04 -24.88
C ALA A 51 -33.35 -16.94 -23.77
N ALA A 52 -34.05 -18.02 -23.40
CA ALA A 52 -33.56 -19.00 -22.43
C ALA A 52 -32.25 -19.65 -22.89
N SER A 53 -32.17 -20.05 -24.16
CA SER A 53 -30.93 -20.63 -24.75
C SER A 53 -29.76 -19.63 -24.71
N ASN A 54 -30.00 -18.37 -25.08
CA ASN A 54 -28.99 -17.33 -25.08
C ASN A 54 -28.44 -17.07 -23.67
N THR A 55 -29.32 -16.97 -22.66
CA THR A 55 -28.87 -16.76 -21.27
C THR A 55 -28.03 -17.94 -20.76
N HIS A 56 -28.37 -19.17 -21.14
CA HIS A 56 -27.56 -20.35 -20.82
C HIS A 56 -26.18 -20.29 -21.48
N LEU A 57 -26.12 -19.97 -22.78
CA LEU A 57 -24.86 -19.83 -23.52
C LEU A 57 -23.99 -18.71 -22.96
N GLU A 58 -24.57 -17.58 -22.57
CA GLU A 58 -23.85 -16.48 -21.91
C GLU A 58 -23.25 -16.93 -20.57
N ALA A 59 -24.00 -17.68 -19.76
CA ALA A 59 -23.50 -18.22 -18.51
C ALA A 59 -22.33 -19.20 -18.75
N VAL A 60 -22.45 -20.09 -19.73
CA VAL A 60 -21.38 -21.03 -20.11
C VAL A 60 -20.14 -20.27 -20.60
N ASN A 61 -20.31 -19.28 -21.47
CA ASN A 61 -19.20 -18.46 -21.97
C ASN A 61 -18.48 -17.71 -20.85
N LYS A 62 -19.24 -17.16 -19.89
CA LYS A 62 -18.68 -16.47 -18.73
C LYS A 62 -17.83 -17.41 -17.87
N THR A 63 -18.33 -18.61 -17.58
CA THR A 63 -17.57 -19.61 -16.80
C THR A 63 -16.32 -20.10 -17.54
N ALA A 64 -16.42 -20.31 -18.85
CA ALA A 64 -15.29 -20.67 -19.71
C ALA A 64 -14.22 -19.57 -19.72
N ALA A 65 -14.62 -18.30 -19.88
CA ALA A 65 -13.71 -17.16 -19.86
C ALA A 65 -12.98 -17.02 -18.52
N GLN A 66 -13.68 -17.20 -17.39
CA GLN A 66 -13.07 -17.20 -16.06
C GLN A 66 -12.04 -18.32 -15.91
N ARG A 67 -12.35 -19.52 -16.43
CA ARG A 67 -11.42 -20.66 -16.40
C ARG A 67 -10.19 -20.41 -17.27
N ILE A 68 -10.37 -19.83 -18.46
CA ILE A 68 -9.26 -19.44 -19.35
C ILE A 68 -8.38 -18.39 -18.67
N ALA A 69 -8.96 -17.36 -18.07
CA ALA A 69 -8.21 -16.33 -17.35
C ALA A 69 -7.34 -16.94 -16.23
N ARG A 70 -7.96 -17.76 -15.36
CA ARG A 70 -7.26 -18.43 -14.26
C ARG A 70 -6.14 -19.34 -14.75
N LEU A 71 -6.41 -20.17 -15.77
CA LEU A 71 -5.39 -21.07 -16.34
C LEU A 71 -4.26 -20.28 -17.00
N THR A 72 -4.56 -19.15 -17.63
CA THR A 72 -3.57 -18.28 -18.26
C THR A 72 -2.65 -17.63 -17.22
N GLU A 73 -3.19 -17.18 -16.09
CA GLU A 73 -2.40 -16.67 -14.96
C GLU A 73 -1.47 -17.74 -14.39
N ILE A 74 -2.00 -18.93 -14.11
CA ILE A 74 -1.20 -20.07 -13.62
C ILE A 74 -0.09 -20.41 -14.62
N LEU A 75 -0.38 -20.43 -15.93
CA LEU A 75 0.63 -20.67 -16.95
C LEU A 75 1.70 -19.57 -17.01
N LYS A 76 1.33 -18.30 -16.80
CA LYS A 76 2.28 -17.19 -16.71
C LYS A 76 3.21 -17.35 -15.51
N GLU A 77 2.66 -17.69 -14.35
CA GLU A 77 3.43 -17.95 -13.13
C GLU A 77 4.37 -19.14 -13.30
N LEU A 78 3.89 -20.26 -13.83
CA LEU A 78 4.72 -21.44 -14.10
C LEU A 78 5.80 -21.15 -15.13
N ARG A 79 5.50 -20.40 -16.20
CA ARG A 79 6.50 -19.96 -17.17
C ARG A 79 7.54 -19.04 -16.52
N ARG A 80 7.14 -18.12 -15.65
CA ARG A 80 8.06 -17.25 -14.90
C ARG A 80 8.92 -18.04 -13.91
N ALA A 81 8.37 -19.05 -13.24
CA ALA A 81 9.13 -19.91 -12.33
C ALA A 81 10.14 -20.82 -13.06
N ARG A 82 9.77 -21.30 -14.26
CA ARG A 82 10.59 -22.24 -15.04
C ARG A 82 11.61 -21.56 -15.94
N TYR A 83 11.21 -20.48 -16.62
CA TYR A 83 11.99 -19.80 -17.65
C TYR A 83 12.25 -18.31 -17.34
N GLY A 84 11.64 -17.76 -16.29
CA GLY A 84 11.97 -16.41 -15.83
C GLY A 84 13.38 -16.36 -15.24
N ARG A 85 13.96 -15.16 -15.23
CA ARG A 85 15.29 -14.93 -14.62
C ARG A 85 15.24 -15.36 -13.14
N ARG A 86 16.01 -16.40 -12.80
CA ARG A 86 16.16 -16.90 -11.42
C ARG A 86 17.02 -16.01 -10.52
N SER A 87 17.56 -14.90 -11.03
CA SER A 87 18.33 -13.95 -10.25
C SER A 87 17.82 -12.54 -10.48
N GLU A 88 17.76 -11.76 -9.41
CA GLU A 88 17.80 -10.29 -9.35
C GLU A 88 19.12 -9.77 -9.98
N ARG A 89 19.43 -10.17 -11.21
CA ARG A 89 20.48 -9.53 -11.99
C ARG A 89 19.87 -8.24 -12.49
N LEU A 90 20.19 -7.17 -11.77
CA LEU A 90 20.05 -5.78 -12.18
C LEU A 90 20.45 -5.64 -13.66
N SER A 91 19.78 -4.77 -14.42
CA SER A 91 20.18 -4.51 -15.81
C SER A 91 21.60 -3.96 -15.86
N GLU A 92 22.30 -4.09 -16.98
CA GLU A 92 23.66 -3.56 -17.16
C GLU A 92 23.71 -2.05 -16.91
N ASP A 93 22.63 -1.34 -17.26
CA ASP A 93 22.43 0.09 -16.96
C ASP A 93 22.20 0.35 -15.46
N GLN A 94 21.49 -0.53 -14.75
CA GLN A 94 21.36 -0.45 -13.29
C GLN A 94 22.70 -0.76 -12.60
N PHE A 95 23.49 -1.69 -13.13
CA PHE A 95 24.84 -1.92 -12.68
C PHE A 95 25.72 -0.69 -12.91
N ALA A 96 25.67 -0.10 -14.10
CA ALA A 96 26.41 1.11 -14.42
C ALA A 96 26.07 2.25 -13.45
N PHE A 97 24.78 2.46 -13.15
CA PHE A 97 24.35 3.47 -12.18
C PHE A 97 24.85 3.19 -10.75
N VAL A 98 24.74 1.95 -10.28
CA VAL A 98 25.24 1.55 -8.94
C VAL A 98 26.76 1.68 -8.86
N PHE A 99 27.49 1.30 -9.91
CA PHE A 99 28.94 1.43 -9.95
C PHE A 99 29.38 2.89 -10.05
N GLU A 100 28.66 3.73 -10.79
CA GLU A 100 28.92 5.16 -10.87
C GLU A 100 28.69 5.85 -9.52
N GLU A 101 27.60 5.55 -8.80
CA GLU A 101 27.36 6.04 -7.44
C GLU A 101 28.46 5.58 -6.46
N ILE A 102 28.87 4.31 -6.54
CA ILE A 102 29.97 3.78 -5.71
C ILE A 102 31.29 4.48 -6.06
N GLN A 103 31.60 4.69 -7.34
CA GLN A 103 32.81 5.37 -7.78
C GLN A 103 32.84 6.84 -7.33
N ILE A 104 31.71 7.55 -7.40
CA ILE A 104 31.57 8.91 -6.89
C ILE A 104 31.78 8.93 -5.37
N GLY A 105 31.19 7.98 -4.65
CA GLY A 105 31.39 7.82 -3.20
C GLY A 105 32.84 7.54 -2.82
N ILE A 106 33.53 6.67 -3.57
CA ILE A 106 34.95 6.37 -3.38
C ILE A 106 35.78 7.62 -3.68
N ALA A 107 35.55 8.30 -4.81
CA ALA A 107 36.30 9.51 -5.16
C ALA A 107 36.10 10.63 -4.13
N ALA A 108 34.89 10.79 -3.58
CA ALA A 108 34.62 11.73 -2.49
C ALA A 108 35.36 11.34 -1.21
N ALA A 109 35.34 10.04 -0.85
CA ALA A 109 36.06 9.51 0.30
C ALA A 109 37.58 9.63 0.14
N GLU A 110 38.13 9.38 -1.06
CA GLU A 110 39.54 9.55 -1.38
C GLU A 110 39.96 11.00 -1.36
N ALA A 111 39.13 11.93 -1.83
CA ALA A 111 39.37 13.37 -1.73
C ALA A 111 39.36 13.85 -0.27
N GLU A 112 38.44 13.35 0.55
CA GLU A 112 38.44 13.54 2.01
C GLU A 112 39.72 12.96 2.66
N LEU A 113 40.12 11.76 2.25
CA LEU A 113 41.30 11.08 2.79
C LEU A 113 42.61 11.77 2.37
N ALA A 114 42.69 12.28 1.13
CA ALA A 114 43.81 13.04 0.61
C ALA A 114 43.93 14.40 1.32
N LYS A 115 42.81 15.07 1.62
CA LYS A 115 42.78 16.25 2.50
C LYS A 115 43.22 15.91 3.94
N ALA A 116 43.00 14.67 4.38
CA ALA A 116 43.44 14.17 5.69
C ALA A 116 44.87 13.59 5.69
N GLY A 117 45.50 13.47 4.52
CA GLY A 117 46.68 12.62 4.28
C GLY A 117 48.02 13.32 4.42
N GLY A 118 48.42 13.59 5.66
CA GLY A 118 49.82 13.79 6.06
C GLY A 118 50.27 12.70 7.03
N ALA A 119 51.13 11.79 6.54
CA ALA A 119 51.98 10.81 7.23
C ALA A 119 51.32 9.68 8.06
N ASP A 120 51.93 8.49 7.94
CA ASP A 120 51.73 7.26 8.71
C ASP A 120 51.21 7.47 10.13
N LYS A 121 50.03 6.92 10.45
CA LYS A 121 49.54 6.86 11.84
C LYS A 121 49.29 5.42 12.26
N ALA A 122 50.12 4.98 13.21
CA ALA A 122 49.91 3.83 14.08
C ALA A 122 48.44 3.70 14.52
N LYS A 123 47.98 2.46 14.76
CA LYS A 123 46.61 2.12 15.22
C LYS A 123 46.09 3.18 16.18
N ARG A 124 45.25 4.06 15.64
CA ARG A 124 44.72 5.22 16.35
C ARG A 124 43.81 4.71 17.45
N ALA A 125 44.03 5.14 18.69
CA ALA A 125 43.12 4.87 19.80
C ALA A 125 41.68 5.21 19.38
N PRO A 126 40.68 4.41 19.81
CA PRO A 126 39.28 4.65 19.47
C PRO A 126 38.94 6.11 19.81
N ARG A 127 38.57 6.88 18.79
CA ARG A 127 38.20 8.27 19.00
C ARG A 127 36.89 8.29 19.79
N PRO A 128 36.76 9.14 20.83
CA PRO A 128 35.48 9.34 21.48
C PRO A 128 34.44 9.74 20.43
N ARG A 129 33.22 9.19 20.56
CA ARG A 129 32.11 9.55 19.67
C ARG A 129 31.94 11.07 19.72
N LYS A 130 31.85 11.71 18.55
CA LYS A 130 31.59 13.14 18.47
C LYS A 130 30.20 13.39 19.07
N GLY A 131 30.12 14.26 20.07
CA GLY A 131 28.85 14.63 20.69
C GLY A 131 27.92 15.31 19.68
N PHE A 132 26.64 15.42 20.06
CA PHE A 132 25.67 16.15 19.26
C PHE A 132 25.99 17.64 19.20
N ALA A 133 25.49 18.30 18.14
CA ALA A 133 25.71 19.73 17.95
C ALA A 133 25.14 20.54 19.12
N GLU A 134 25.84 21.61 19.51
CA GLU A 134 25.49 22.40 20.70
C GLU A 134 24.14 23.11 20.59
N HIS A 135 23.73 23.46 19.37
CA HIS A 135 22.48 24.17 19.08
C HIS A 135 21.22 23.29 19.21
N LEU A 136 21.37 21.97 19.31
CA LEU A 136 20.23 21.09 19.53
C LEU A 136 19.76 21.23 20.99
N GLU A 137 18.45 21.37 21.16
CA GLU A 137 17.82 21.41 22.48
C GLU A 137 18.13 20.12 23.25
N ARG A 138 18.53 20.24 24.52
CA ARG A 138 18.80 19.10 25.40
C ARG A 138 17.71 18.99 26.46
N ILE A 139 17.09 17.82 26.55
CA ILE A 139 16.09 17.50 27.57
C ILE A 139 16.70 16.49 28.52
N ASP A 140 16.96 16.91 29.76
CA ASP A 140 17.46 16.04 30.82
C ASP A 140 16.33 15.20 31.41
N VAL A 141 16.53 13.87 31.45
CA VAL A 141 15.64 12.90 32.08
C VAL A 141 16.42 12.15 33.16
N VAL A 142 16.13 12.44 34.42
CA VAL A 142 16.78 11.77 35.56
C VAL A 142 15.96 10.56 35.97
N ILE A 143 16.59 9.39 36.03
CA ILE A 143 15.98 8.13 36.49
C ILE A 143 16.59 7.77 37.84
N GLU A 144 15.85 8.08 38.90
CA GLU A 144 16.24 7.73 40.27
C GLU A 144 16.11 6.22 40.52
N PRO A 145 17.07 5.58 41.24
CA PRO A 145 16.91 4.22 41.71
C PRO A 145 15.83 4.13 42.78
N GLU A 146 15.18 2.97 42.86
CA GLU A 146 14.34 2.63 44.00
C GLU A 146 15.16 2.55 45.28
N THR A 147 14.57 3.01 46.39
CA THR A 147 15.20 2.91 47.70
C THR A 147 15.23 1.43 48.13
N PRO A 148 16.41 0.85 48.40
CA PRO A 148 16.51 -0.54 48.82
C PRO A 148 15.92 -0.74 50.23
N GLN A 149 15.40 -1.95 50.49
CA GLN A 149 14.87 -2.31 51.81
C GLN A 149 15.94 -2.15 52.89
N GLY A 150 15.60 -1.48 54.00
CA GLY A 150 16.52 -1.21 55.11
C GLY A 150 17.33 0.07 54.98
N CYS A 151 17.23 0.81 53.86
CA CYS A 151 17.81 2.15 53.70
C CYS A 151 16.79 3.29 53.83
N GLU A 152 15.59 3.00 54.29
CA GLU A 152 14.53 3.98 54.49
C GLU A 152 14.95 5.00 55.57
N GLY A 153 15.07 6.27 55.18
CA GLY A 153 15.47 7.35 56.09
C GLY A 153 16.99 7.52 56.30
N LEU A 154 17.83 6.73 55.64
CA LEU A 154 19.29 6.94 55.63
C LEU A 154 19.68 8.04 54.64
N ASP A 155 20.75 8.78 54.96
CA ASP A 155 21.35 9.74 54.04
C ASP A 155 21.92 9.03 52.80
N LYS A 156 21.33 9.27 51.63
CA LYS A 156 21.92 8.87 50.34
C LYS A 156 22.96 9.88 49.89
N VAL A 157 24.12 9.40 49.44
CA VAL A 157 25.22 10.20 48.89
C VAL A 157 25.40 9.86 47.42
N LEU A 158 25.38 10.87 46.55
CA LEU A 158 25.67 10.71 45.13
C LEU A 158 27.17 10.44 44.94
N ILE A 159 27.51 9.30 44.36
CA ILE A 159 28.91 8.88 44.10
C ILE A 159 29.28 9.08 42.64
N GLY A 160 28.32 9.01 41.74
CA GLY A 160 28.55 9.19 40.32
C GLY A 160 27.26 9.18 39.53
N GLU A 161 27.38 9.25 38.22
CA GLU A 161 26.24 9.33 37.32
C GLU A 161 26.61 8.69 35.99
N ASP A 162 25.73 7.83 35.45
CA ASP A 162 25.83 7.41 34.06
C ASP A 162 24.93 8.30 33.20
N VAL A 163 25.51 8.92 32.18
CA VAL A 163 24.81 9.80 31.23
C VAL A 163 24.80 9.15 29.86
N SER A 164 23.63 9.08 29.23
CA SER A 164 23.48 8.69 27.82
C SER A 164 22.71 9.73 27.04
N GLU A 165 23.18 10.03 25.83
CA GLU A 165 22.54 11.00 24.93
C GLU A 165 21.96 10.28 23.71
N ARG A 166 20.71 10.58 23.35
CA ARG A 166 20.03 10.03 22.16
C ARG A 166 19.32 11.13 21.38
N LEU A 167 19.31 11.00 20.06
CA LEU A 167 18.68 11.97 19.17
C LEU A 167 17.19 11.65 19.04
N ASP A 168 16.36 12.64 19.33
CA ASP A 168 14.91 12.57 19.32
C ASP A 168 14.29 13.56 18.32
N VAL A 169 13.03 13.33 17.98
CA VAL A 169 12.27 14.19 17.09
C VAL A 169 10.89 14.50 17.67
N ILE A 170 10.55 15.78 17.64
CA ILE A 170 9.17 16.26 17.79
C ILE A 170 8.72 16.79 16.44
N PRO A 171 7.40 16.92 16.18
CA PRO A 171 6.94 17.54 14.95
C PRO A 171 7.66 18.87 14.71
N ALA A 172 8.40 18.93 13.60
CA ALA A 172 9.23 20.04 13.10
C ALA A 172 10.64 20.27 13.71
N GLN A 173 11.09 19.56 14.76
CA GLN A 173 12.40 19.85 15.38
C GLN A 173 13.13 18.59 15.91
N PHE A 174 14.46 18.61 15.83
CA PHE A 174 15.32 17.63 16.48
C PHE A 174 15.78 18.14 17.84
N ARG A 175 15.89 17.21 18.79
CA ARG A 175 16.37 17.46 20.14
C ARG A 175 17.17 16.27 20.65
N VAL A 176 17.92 16.45 21.72
CA VAL A 176 18.70 15.39 22.37
C VAL A 176 18.07 15.08 23.71
N ILE A 177 17.71 13.81 23.94
CA ILE A 177 17.32 13.32 25.26
C ILE A 177 18.59 12.88 25.98
N VAL A 178 18.87 13.52 27.12
CA VAL A 178 20.00 13.22 28.00
C VAL A 178 19.46 12.44 29.19
N THR A 179 19.64 11.12 29.18
CA THR A 179 19.21 10.26 30.27
C THR A 179 20.31 10.16 31.32
N ARG A 180 19.98 10.54 32.54
CA ARG A 180 20.88 10.61 33.70
C ARG A 180 20.48 9.57 34.73
N ARG A 181 21.40 8.66 35.06
CA ARG A 181 21.19 7.60 36.04
C ARG A 181 22.17 7.76 37.20
N PRO A 182 21.80 8.51 38.25
CA PRO A 182 22.65 8.72 39.42
C PRO A 182 22.94 7.41 40.16
N LYS A 183 24.16 7.31 40.66
CA LYS A 183 24.68 6.21 41.49
C LYS A 183 24.79 6.71 42.93
N TYR A 184 24.05 6.09 43.83
CA TYR A 184 24.05 6.44 45.25
C TYR A 184 24.72 5.35 46.09
N ALA A 185 25.31 5.74 47.22
CA ALA A 185 25.48 4.84 48.37
C ALA A 185 24.81 5.42 49.61
N TYR A 186 24.49 4.54 50.54
CA TYR A 186 23.92 4.90 51.84
C TYR A 186 24.98 4.75 52.92
N LYS A 187 25.01 5.69 53.88
CA LYS A 187 25.89 5.57 55.03
C LYS A 187 25.48 4.36 55.87
N GLY A 188 26.43 3.44 56.12
CA GLY A 188 26.18 2.22 56.91
C GLY A 188 25.58 1.06 56.11
N PHE A 189 25.52 1.15 54.79
CA PHE A 189 25.07 0.08 53.91
C PHE A 189 26.11 -0.16 52.80
N ASP A 190 26.59 -1.39 52.67
CA ASP A 190 27.55 -1.75 51.63
C ASP A 190 26.81 -1.98 50.29
N GLY A 191 27.02 -1.09 49.34
CA GLY A 191 26.47 -1.22 47.99
C GLY A 191 26.41 0.10 47.21
N VAL A 192 26.35 -0.01 45.88
CA VAL A 192 26.05 1.10 44.96
C VAL A 192 24.70 0.85 44.33
N PHE A 193 23.79 1.81 44.49
CA PHE A 193 22.42 1.73 44.01
C PHE A 193 22.25 2.66 42.81
N GLN A 194 21.81 2.09 41.70
CA GLN A 194 21.60 2.79 40.44
C GLN A 194 20.36 2.21 39.74
N ALA A 195 19.59 3.08 39.08
CA ALA A 195 18.48 2.62 38.25
C ALA A 195 18.98 1.74 37.10
N PRO A 196 18.29 0.64 36.76
CA PRO A 196 18.63 -0.16 35.59
C PRO A 196 18.59 0.69 34.32
N ALA A 197 19.40 0.33 33.33
CA ALA A 197 19.38 1.03 32.05
C ALA A 197 18.02 0.79 31.38
N PRO A 198 17.33 1.84 30.89
CA PRO A 198 16.08 1.66 30.17
C PRO A 198 16.27 0.72 28.97
N ALA A 199 15.32 -0.20 28.79
CA ALA A 199 15.29 -1.03 27.61
C ALA A 199 14.96 -0.17 26.39
N HIS A 200 15.66 -0.42 25.28
CA HIS A 200 15.56 0.34 24.05
C HIS A 200 15.41 -0.62 22.87
N LEU A 201 14.76 -0.20 21.79
CA LEU A 201 14.59 -1.04 20.61
C LEU A 201 15.93 -1.47 19.99
N ILE A 202 16.93 -0.59 20.04
CA ILE A 202 18.30 -0.86 19.60
C ILE A 202 19.25 -0.52 20.76
N GLU A 203 19.92 -1.53 21.30
CA GLU A 203 20.87 -1.35 22.40
C GLU A 203 22.04 -0.45 21.98
N GLY A 204 22.28 0.61 22.75
CA GLY A 204 23.32 1.61 22.44
C GLY A 204 23.06 2.44 21.18
N GLY A 205 21.86 2.36 20.61
CA GLY A 205 21.43 3.13 19.45
C GLY A 205 21.33 4.62 19.74
N ILE A 206 21.88 5.44 18.84
CA ILE A 206 21.79 6.90 18.87
C ILE A 206 20.34 7.41 18.71
N PRO A 207 19.52 6.90 17.77
CA PRO A 207 18.17 7.45 17.58
C PRO A 207 17.22 6.93 18.64
N THR A 208 16.28 7.76 19.11
CA THR A 208 15.14 7.33 19.92
C THR A 208 14.13 6.53 19.10
N GLU A 209 13.21 5.88 19.80
CA GLU A 209 12.11 5.12 19.21
C GLU A 209 11.18 6.04 18.39
N ALA A 210 10.99 7.29 18.83
CA ALA A 210 10.23 8.29 18.07
C ALA A 210 10.94 8.69 16.77
N LEU A 211 12.27 8.84 16.78
CA LEU A 211 13.04 9.13 15.57
C LEU A 211 13.00 7.97 14.58
N LEU A 212 13.11 6.73 15.06
CA LEU A 212 12.97 5.54 14.22
C LEU A 212 11.58 5.48 13.56
N ALA A 213 10.52 5.76 14.33
CA ALA A 213 9.16 5.80 13.80
C ALA A 213 8.99 6.89 12.74
N HIS A 214 9.53 8.10 12.98
CA HIS A 214 9.48 9.20 12.02
C HIS A 214 10.17 8.84 10.70
N ILE A 215 11.37 8.27 10.75
CA ILE A 215 12.11 7.81 9.56
C ILE A 215 11.33 6.75 8.79
N ALA A 216 10.71 5.79 9.49
CA ALA A 216 9.92 4.75 8.86
C ALA A 216 8.69 5.32 8.13
N VAL A 217 7.95 6.24 8.76
CA VAL A 217 6.80 6.91 8.12
C VAL A 217 7.27 7.75 6.94
N ALA A 218 8.30 8.58 7.11
CA ALA A 218 8.80 9.44 6.04
C ALA A 218 9.29 8.62 4.83
N LYS A 219 9.94 7.48 5.05
CA LYS A 219 10.42 6.60 3.97
C LYS A 219 9.27 5.88 3.26
N TYR A 220 8.34 5.27 4.01
CA TYR A 220 7.39 4.30 3.46
C TYR A 220 5.99 4.88 3.21
N ALA A 221 5.56 5.88 3.97
CA ALA A 221 4.28 6.56 3.77
C ALA A 221 4.44 7.81 2.89
N ASP A 222 5.46 8.63 3.15
CA ASP A 222 5.63 9.93 2.47
C ASP A 222 6.54 9.85 1.23
N GLY A 223 7.17 8.71 0.98
CA GLY A 223 8.06 8.49 -0.17
C GLY A 223 9.33 9.35 -0.15
N LEU A 224 9.74 9.86 1.02
CA LEU A 224 10.93 10.68 1.16
C LEU A 224 12.19 9.81 1.13
N PRO A 225 13.20 10.14 0.30
CA PRO A 225 14.42 9.36 0.22
C PRO A 225 15.31 9.54 1.48
N LEU A 226 15.93 8.45 1.93
CA LEU A 226 16.71 8.39 3.18
C LEU A 226 17.87 9.41 3.26
N TYR A 227 18.52 9.70 2.13
CA TYR A 227 19.65 10.64 2.12
C TYR A 227 19.24 12.08 2.44
N ARG A 228 17.95 12.43 2.33
CA ARG A 228 17.41 13.72 2.78
C ARG A 228 17.07 13.74 4.28
N GLN A 229 17.13 12.59 4.94
CA GLN A 229 16.82 12.42 6.36
C GLN A 229 18.09 12.30 7.23
N GLY A 230 19.26 12.11 6.61
CA GLY A 230 20.55 12.20 7.29
C GLY A 230 20.90 13.67 7.54
N GLY A 231 20.96 14.08 8.80
CA GLY A 231 21.41 15.42 9.18
C GLY A 231 22.87 15.65 8.76
N GLY A 232 23.14 16.84 8.19
CA GLY A 232 24.49 17.36 7.99
C GLY A 232 25.16 17.82 9.28
#